data_AF-A0A6A4LE16-F1
#
_entry.id   AF-A0A6A4LE16-F1
#
_cell.length_a   1.000
_cell.length_b   1.000
_cell.length_c   1.000
_cell.angle_alpha   90.00
_cell.angle_beta   90.00
_cell.angle_gamma   90.00
#
_symmetry.space_group_name_H-M   'P 1'
#
loop_
_entity.id
_entity.type
_entity.pdbx_description
1 polymer ?
#
loop_
_entity_poly.entity_id
_entity_poly.type
_entity_poly.pdbx_seq_one_letter_code
_entity_poly.pdbx_strand_id
1 'polypeptide(L)'
;MTSAWILGKASQNNPVVQKQVLELGGLPKLVVMVKSSFKQEATKALYAVSALIRNNVDGQEMFYAESGDLMLQDILSNSTNDITLRRKCVFLVADLAESQLETRNKVELPFFSNPLFLKSVVDLTASTDLDLQEKALVAIKNLLQLRTTEALVLRNFCDLDGALEKVRQQLQQLMLEDSRRDYAMDVESLRREVELIYHGKLEKLWRHGTLCLDENSHFDMGAG
;
A
#
# COMPACT_ATOMS: atom_id res chain seq x y z
N MET A 1 -12.51 23.06 -9.17
CA MET A 1 -12.79 21.63 -9.44
C MET A 1 -12.29 21.13 -10.80
N THR A 2 -12.59 21.82 -11.92
CA THR A 2 -12.09 21.45 -13.27
C THR A 2 -10.57 21.52 -13.39
N SER A 3 -9.94 22.47 -12.68
CA SER A 3 -8.49 22.70 -12.74
C SER A 3 -7.66 21.51 -12.27
N ALA A 4 -8.01 20.84 -11.16
CA ALA A 4 -7.29 19.66 -10.69
C ALA A 4 -7.36 18.51 -11.72
N TRP A 5 -8.52 18.31 -12.34
CA TRP A 5 -8.67 17.29 -13.37
C TRP A 5 -7.84 17.58 -14.62
N ILE A 6 -7.86 18.82 -15.12
CA ILE A 6 -7.02 19.26 -16.25
C ILE A 6 -5.53 19.05 -15.91
N LEU A 7 -5.12 19.46 -14.72
CA LEU A 7 -3.75 19.33 -14.24
C LEU A 7 -3.31 17.86 -14.19
N GLY A 8 -4.17 16.98 -13.66
CA GLY A 8 -3.92 15.54 -13.65
C GLY A 8 -3.80 14.95 -15.05
N LYS A 9 -4.67 15.36 -15.99
CA LYS A 9 -4.60 14.90 -17.38
C LYS A 9 -3.33 15.38 -18.09
N ALA A 10 -2.92 16.63 -17.86
CA ALA A 10 -1.71 17.18 -18.44
C ALA A 10 -0.43 16.54 -17.87
N SER A 11 -0.44 16.17 -16.58
CA SER A 11 0.70 15.59 -15.87
C SER A 11 0.85 14.09 -16.10
N GLN A 12 -0.22 13.39 -16.50
CA GLN A 12 -0.23 11.94 -16.66
C GLN A 12 0.86 11.49 -17.65
N ASN A 13 1.83 10.72 -17.16
CA ASN A 13 2.97 10.21 -17.95
C ASN A 13 3.74 11.31 -18.70
N ASN A 14 3.76 12.53 -18.18
CA ASN A 14 4.42 13.67 -18.80
C ASN A 14 5.43 14.31 -17.82
N PRO A 15 6.71 13.88 -17.84
CA PRO A 15 7.73 14.36 -16.90
C PRO A 15 7.94 15.88 -16.92
N VAL A 16 7.78 16.52 -18.08
CA VAL A 16 7.94 17.97 -18.22
C VAL A 16 6.85 18.70 -17.45
N VAL A 17 5.59 18.30 -17.65
CA VAL A 17 4.46 18.90 -16.94
C VAL A 17 4.50 18.55 -15.47
N GLN A 18 4.81 17.30 -15.10
CA GLN A 18 4.98 16.90 -13.71
C GLN A 18 5.96 17.83 -12.98
N LYS A 19 7.17 17.98 -13.53
CA LYS A 19 8.20 18.85 -12.96
C LYS A 19 7.73 20.29 -12.80
N GLN A 20 7.13 20.87 -13.85
CA GLN A 20 6.65 22.26 -13.80
C GLN A 20 5.56 22.46 -12.74
N VAL A 21 4.66 21.49 -12.57
CA VAL A 21 3.60 21.55 -11.55
C VAL A 21 4.18 21.43 -10.13
N LEU A 22 5.21 20.61 -9.94
CA LEU A 22 5.93 20.52 -8.67
C LEU A 22 6.63 21.84 -8.33
N GLU A 23 7.37 22.43 -9.27
CA GLU A 23 8.08 23.70 -9.11
C GLU A 23 7.15 24.87 -8.77
N LEU A 24 5.91 24.85 -9.30
CA LEU A 24 4.89 25.86 -9.02
C LEU A 24 4.11 25.63 -7.72
N GLY A 25 4.49 24.63 -6.91
CA GLY A 25 3.83 24.31 -5.64
C GLY A 25 2.41 23.77 -5.84
N GLY A 26 2.17 23.04 -6.93
CA GLY A 26 0.87 22.43 -7.22
C GLY A 26 0.54 21.26 -6.29
N LEU A 27 1.54 20.45 -5.95
CA LEU A 27 1.35 19.23 -5.14
C LEU A 27 0.80 19.51 -3.72
N PRO A 28 1.36 20.44 -2.92
CA PRO A 28 0.82 20.75 -1.59
C PRO A 28 -0.66 21.15 -1.62
N LYS A 29 -1.05 21.99 -2.60
CA LYS A 29 -2.42 22.44 -2.78
C LYS A 29 -3.36 21.27 -3.12
N LEU A 30 -2.90 20.37 -3.98
CA LEU A 30 -3.67 19.17 -4.32
C LEU A 30 -3.81 18.24 -3.12
N VAL A 31 -2.76 18.03 -2.32
CA VAL A 31 -2.80 17.20 -1.11
C VAL A 31 -3.86 17.68 -0.13
N VAL A 32 -3.95 19.01 0.09
CA VAL A 32 -5.02 19.61 0.90
C VAL A 32 -6.39 19.39 0.26
N MET A 33 -6.50 19.58 -1.05
CA MET A 33 -7.75 19.44 -1.80
C MET A 33 -8.32 18.01 -1.80
N VAL A 34 -7.48 16.97 -1.63
CA VAL A 34 -7.96 15.58 -1.44
C VAL A 34 -8.83 15.45 -0.19
N LYS A 35 -8.58 16.25 0.85
CA LYS A 35 -9.34 16.24 2.11
C LYS A 35 -10.66 17.02 2.04
N SER A 36 -11.06 17.49 0.86
CA SER A 36 -12.33 18.21 0.67
C SER A 36 -13.53 17.33 1.04
N SER A 37 -14.54 17.94 1.65
CA SER A 37 -15.83 17.30 1.92
C SER A 37 -16.62 17.00 0.64
N PHE A 38 -16.26 17.60 -0.50
CA PHE A 38 -16.88 17.34 -1.79
C PHE A 38 -16.20 16.17 -2.51
N LYS A 39 -16.90 15.02 -2.56
CA LYS A 39 -16.42 13.78 -3.22
C LYS A 39 -15.77 13.99 -4.60
N GLN A 40 -16.41 14.78 -5.47
CA GLN A 40 -15.88 15.03 -6.82
C GLN A 40 -14.58 15.81 -6.80
N GLU A 41 -14.44 16.72 -5.85
CA GLU A 41 -13.23 17.52 -5.66
C GLU A 41 -12.08 16.64 -5.17
N ALA A 42 -12.31 15.90 -4.07
CA ALA A 42 -11.37 14.96 -3.49
C ALA A 42 -10.87 13.94 -4.52
N THR A 43 -11.78 13.35 -5.29
CA THR A 43 -11.45 12.34 -6.31
C THR A 43 -10.60 12.91 -7.44
N LYS A 44 -10.91 14.13 -7.92
CA LYS A 44 -10.14 14.79 -8.99
C LYS A 44 -8.78 15.25 -8.50
N ALA A 45 -8.71 15.75 -7.27
CA ALA A 45 -7.45 16.09 -6.62
C ALA A 45 -6.55 14.86 -6.46
N LEU A 46 -7.10 13.73 -5.98
CA LEU A 46 -6.34 12.48 -5.82
C LEU A 46 -5.83 11.97 -7.18
N TYR A 47 -6.64 12.08 -8.23
CA TYR A 47 -6.20 11.75 -9.58
C TYR A 47 -5.00 12.61 -10.02
N ALA A 48 -5.03 13.92 -9.73
CA ALA A 48 -3.92 14.80 -10.05
C ALA A 48 -2.66 14.50 -9.23
N VAL A 49 -2.81 14.24 -7.92
CA VAL A 49 -1.72 13.78 -7.04
C VAL A 49 -1.11 12.50 -7.61
N SER A 50 -1.93 11.50 -7.91
CA SER A 50 -1.49 10.25 -8.53
C SER A 50 -0.72 10.49 -9.83
N ALA A 51 -1.24 11.34 -10.72
CA ALA A 51 -0.57 11.65 -11.98
C ALA A 51 0.79 12.38 -11.79
N LEU A 52 0.99 13.10 -10.69
CA LEU A 52 2.25 13.80 -10.40
C LEU A 52 3.34 12.92 -9.80
N ILE A 53 2.96 11.90 -9.03
CA ILE A 53 3.90 11.10 -8.24
C ILE A 53 4.20 9.72 -8.86
N ARG A 54 3.32 9.23 -9.74
CA ARG A 54 3.55 7.99 -10.47
C ARG A 54 4.69 8.16 -11.45
N ASN A 55 5.65 7.22 -11.42
CA ASN A 55 6.86 7.23 -12.24
C ASN A 55 7.72 8.50 -12.08
N ASN A 56 7.60 9.21 -10.96
CA ASN A 56 8.30 10.46 -10.70
C ASN A 56 8.82 10.49 -9.26
N VAL A 57 10.11 10.17 -9.08
CA VAL A 57 10.73 10.04 -7.75
C VAL A 57 10.75 11.36 -7.00
N ASP A 58 11.11 12.46 -7.65
CA ASP A 58 11.09 13.80 -7.04
C ASP A 58 9.67 14.16 -6.55
N GLY A 59 8.66 13.75 -7.32
CA GLY A 59 7.26 13.89 -6.93
C GLY A 59 6.89 13.05 -5.71
N GLN A 60 7.41 11.84 -5.58
CA GLN A 60 7.19 10.97 -4.40
C GLN A 60 7.87 11.52 -3.15
N GLU A 61 9.09 12.04 -3.27
CA GLU A 61 9.81 12.69 -2.18
C GLU A 61 9.06 13.94 -1.69
N MET A 62 8.62 14.80 -2.62
CA MET A 62 7.82 15.96 -2.28
C MET A 62 6.47 15.56 -1.68
N PHE A 63 5.83 14.51 -2.20
CA PHE A 63 4.57 14.00 -1.65
C PHE A 63 4.72 13.58 -0.19
N TYR A 64 5.82 12.90 0.14
CA TYR A 64 6.12 12.53 1.51
C TYR A 64 6.42 13.76 2.38
N ALA A 65 7.21 14.72 1.89
CA ALA A 65 7.49 15.98 2.60
C ALA A 65 6.22 16.79 2.93
N GLU A 66 5.21 16.71 2.06
CA GLU A 66 3.92 17.37 2.20
C GLU A 66 2.88 16.54 2.98
N SER A 67 3.32 15.55 3.78
CA SER A 67 2.45 14.68 4.58
C SER A 67 1.40 13.92 3.76
N GLY A 68 1.75 13.56 2.52
CA GLY A 68 0.89 12.81 1.62
C GLY A 68 0.60 11.39 2.11
N ASP A 69 1.54 10.79 2.83
CA ASP A 69 1.39 9.51 3.51
C ASP A 69 0.32 9.56 4.60
N LEU A 70 0.31 10.60 5.42
CA LEU A 70 -0.72 10.83 6.44
C LEU A 70 -2.09 11.07 5.80
N MET A 71 -2.14 11.77 4.66
CA MET A 71 -3.38 11.92 3.89
C MET A 71 -3.90 10.57 3.36
N LEU A 72 -3.03 9.70 2.85
CA LEU A 72 -3.43 8.35 2.45
C LEU A 72 -3.93 7.53 3.65
N GLN A 73 -3.18 7.54 4.76
CA GLN A 73 -3.55 6.80 5.97
C GLN A 73 -4.92 7.24 6.50
N ASP A 74 -5.18 8.54 6.57
CA ASP A 74 -6.46 9.10 7.03
C ASP A 74 -7.63 8.63 6.14
N ILE A 75 -7.43 8.63 4.81
CA ILE A 75 -8.47 8.19 3.87
C ILE A 75 -8.75 6.70 4.01
N LEU A 76 -7.70 5.88 4.11
CA LEU A 76 -7.82 4.42 4.16
C LEU A 76 -8.41 3.94 5.49
N SER A 77 -7.99 4.53 6.61
CA SER A 77 -8.44 4.17 7.96
C SER A 77 -9.87 4.61 8.27
N ASN A 78 -10.35 5.70 7.67
CA ASN A 78 -11.72 6.18 7.90
C ASN A 78 -12.75 5.49 6.97
N SER A 79 -13.57 4.61 7.56
CA SER A 79 -14.62 3.87 6.86
C SER A 79 -15.78 4.72 6.35
N THR A 80 -15.97 5.94 6.85
CA THR A 80 -17.02 6.87 6.38
C THR A 80 -16.64 7.56 5.07
N ASN A 81 -15.38 7.47 4.65
CA ASN A 81 -14.94 8.02 3.38
C ASN A 81 -15.57 7.28 2.20
N ASP A 82 -15.75 8.02 1.10
CA ASP A 82 -16.30 7.48 -0.12
C ASP A 82 -15.51 6.25 -0.61
N ILE A 83 -16.24 5.16 -0.90
CA ILE A 83 -15.64 3.90 -1.33
C ILE A 83 -14.79 4.06 -2.60
N THR A 84 -15.18 4.94 -3.53
CA THR A 84 -14.40 5.19 -4.74
C THR A 84 -13.10 5.92 -4.44
N LEU A 85 -13.10 6.83 -3.46
CA LEU A 85 -11.88 7.49 -3.00
C LEU A 85 -10.94 6.47 -2.34
N ARG A 86 -11.45 5.63 -1.42
CA ARG A 86 -10.65 4.60 -0.74
C ARG A 86 -10.01 3.61 -1.72
N ARG A 87 -10.78 3.12 -2.70
CA ARG A 87 -10.25 2.25 -3.78
C ARG A 87 -9.13 2.90 -4.58
N LYS A 88 -9.26 4.19 -4.90
CA LYS A 88 -8.21 4.94 -5.62
C LYS A 88 -6.97 5.16 -4.78
N CYS A 89 -7.13 5.43 -3.47
CA CYS A 89 -6.02 5.56 -2.54
C CYS A 89 -5.24 4.25 -2.43
N VAL A 90 -5.91 3.12 -2.17
CA VAL A 90 -5.21 1.83 -2.03
C VAL A 90 -4.59 1.38 -3.35
N PHE A 91 -5.22 1.68 -4.49
CA PHE A 91 -4.61 1.46 -5.80
C PHE A 91 -3.32 2.27 -5.98
N LEU A 92 -3.31 3.54 -5.55
CA LEU A 92 -2.11 4.36 -5.58
C LEU A 92 -1.00 3.79 -4.67
N VAL A 93 -1.36 3.27 -3.49
CA VAL A 93 -0.41 2.59 -2.60
C VAL A 93 0.22 1.37 -3.29
N ALA A 94 -0.60 0.53 -3.92
CA ALA A 94 -0.12 -0.65 -4.64
C ALA A 94 0.85 -0.28 -5.78
N ASP A 95 0.50 0.75 -6.56
CA ASP A 95 1.31 1.24 -7.70
C ASP A 95 2.63 1.89 -7.25
N LEU A 96 2.62 2.66 -6.16
CA LEU A 96 3.84 3.22 -5.57
C LEU A 96 4.77 2.14 -5.03
N ALA A 97 4.23 1.11 -4.36
CA ALA A 97 5.00 -0.02 -3.88
C ALA A 97 5.60 -0.82 -5.05
N GLU A 98 4.82 -1.08 -6.11
CA GLU A 98 5.29 -1.75 -7.33
C GLU A 98 6.42 -0.98 -8.02
N SER A 99 6.27 0.34 -8.18
CA SER A 99 7.29 1.21 -8.77
C SER A 99 8.63 1.14 -8.01
N GLN A 100 8.61 0.93 -6.69
CA GLN A 100 9.83 0.76 -5.90
C GLN A 100 10.47 -0.63 -6.06
N LEU A 101 9.68 -1.67 -6.31
CA LEU A 101 10.21 -3.00 -6.63
C LEU A 101 10.99 -3.02 -7.95
N GLU A 102 10.57 -2.20 -8.92
CA GLU A 102 11.28 -1.99 -10.19
C GLU A 102 12.57 -1.17 -9.98
N THR A 103 12.57 -0.25 -9.02
CA THR A 103 13.67 0.69 -8.76
C THR A 103 14.58 0.27 -7.60
N ARG A 104 15.06 -0.99 -7.61
CA ARG A 104 15.75 -1.70 -6.49
C ARG A 104 16.97 -1.01 -5.85
N ASN A 105 17.51 0.03 -6.45
CA ASN A 105 18.70 0.77 -6.00
C ASN A 105 18.39 2.10 -5.32
N LYS A 106 17.11 2.52 -5.27
CA LYS A 106 16.71 3.74 -4.55
C LYS A 106 16.18 3.41 -3.16
N VAL A 107 16.28 4.40 -2.28
CA VAL A 107 15.73 4.31 -0.93
C VAL A 107 14.21 4.20 -1.04
N GLU A 108 13.64 3.18 -0.42
CA GLU A 108 12.19 2.97 -0.37
C GLU A 108 11.51 4.09 0.44
N LEU A 109 10.26 4.43 0.11
CA LEU A 109 9.54 5.50 0.81
C LEU A 109 9.38 5.14 2.30
N PRO A 110 9.77 6.02 3.25
CA PRO A 110 9.84 5.66 4.66
C PRO A 110 8.51 5.18 5.26
N PHE A 111 7.38 5.71 4.77
CA PHE A 111 6.05 5.37 5.29
C PHE A 111 5.63 3.92 5.01
N PHE A 112 6.29 3.19 4.10
CA PHE A 112 6.06 1.75 3.92
C PHE A 112 6.58 0.88 5.07
N SER A 113 7.34 1.46 5.99
CA SER A 113 7.73 0.85 7.26
C SER A 113 6.78 1.20 8.40
N ASN A 114 5.86 2.15 8.21
CA ASN A 114 5.03 2.68 9.29
C ASN A 114 3.93 1.67 9.68
N PRO A 115 3.90 1.16 10.93
CA PRO A 115 2.91 0.17 11.37
C PRO A 115 1.45 0.65 11.25
N LEU A 116 1.17 1.93 11.50
CA LEU A 116 -0.18 2.50 11.40
C LEU A 116 -0.63 2.58 9.93
N PHE A 117 0.29 2.93 9.04
CA PHE A 117 0.01 2.94 7.60
C PHE A 117 -0.27 1.52 7.11
N LEU A 118 0.59 0.56 7.43
CA LEU A 118 0.39 -0.86 7.07
C LEU A 118 -0.94 -1.39 7.61
N LYS A 119 -1.25 -1.09 8.88
CA LYS A 119 -2.54 -1.47 9.49
C LYS A 119 -3.72 -0.88 8.73
N SER A 120 -3.65 0.39 8.33
CA SER A 120 -4.72 1.04 7.54
C SER A 120 -4.98 0.36 6.20
N VAL A 121 -3.98 -0.30 5.59
CA VAL A 121 -4.12 -1.08 4.36
C VAL A 121 -4.67 -2.48 4.68
N VAL A 122 -4.15 -3.14 5.72
CA VAL A 122 -4.61 -4.48 6.15
C VAL A 122 -6.08 -4.47 6.56
N ASP A 123 -6.53 -3.44 7.29
CA ASP A 123 -7.92 -3.33 7.74
C ASP A 123 -8.92 -3.18 6.58
N LEU A 124 -8.48 -2.78 5.38
CA LEU A 124 -9.33 -2.73 4.19
C LEU A 124 -9.79 -4.12 3.74
N THR A 125 -9.05 -5.18 4.08
CA THR A 125 -9.45 -6.54 3.71
C THR A 125 -10.71 -6.99 4.44
N ALA A 126 -11.09 -6.34 5.55
CA ALA A 126 -12.35 -6.58 6.24
C ALA A 126 -13.57 -5.92 5.55
N SER A 127 -13.36 -5.21 4.42
CA SER A 127 -14.45 -4.58 3.68
C SER A 127 -15.39 -5.60 3.02
N THR A 128 -16.67 -5.25 2.93
CA THR A 128 -17.66 -5.97 2.14
C THR A 128 -17.60 -5.62 0.64
N ASP A 129 -16.89 -4.54 0.27
CA ASP A 129 -16.64 -4.17 -1.12
C ASP A 129 -15.48 -5.02 -1.67
N LEU A 130 -15.82 -5.97 -2.53
CA LEU A 130 -14.87 -6.95 -3.05
C LEU A 130 -13.75 -6.31 -3.90
N ASP A 131 -14.05 -5.23 -4.63
CA ASP A 131 -13.07 -4.46 -5.41
C ASP A 131 -12.05 -3.74 -4.49
N LEU A 132 -12.49 -3.19 -3.36
CA LEU A 132 -11.60 -2.64 -2.34
C LEU A 132 -10.75 -3.74 -1.67
N GLN A 133 -11.35 -4.88 -1.34
CA GLN A 133 -10.66 -6.02 -0.74
C GLN A 133 -9.57 -6.57 -1.68
N GLU A 134 -9.88 -6.76 -2.97
CA GLU A 134 -8.91 -7.16 -3.99
C GLU A 134 -7.75 -6.18 -4.05
N LYS A 135 -8.02 -4.87 -4.15
CA LYS A 135 -6.97 -3.84 -4.22
C LYS A 135 -6.12 -3.77 -2.96
N ALA A 136 -6.72 -4.01 -1.80
CA ALA A 136 -5.97 -4.13 -0.54
C ALA A 136 -5.02 -5.32 -0.58
N LEU A 137 -5.45 -6.49 -1.06
CA LEU A 137 -4.59 -7.65 -1.21
C LEU A 137 -3.44 -7.39 -2.20
N VAL A 138 -3.69 -6.71 -3.32
CA VAL A 138 -2.62 -6.29 -4.26
C VAL A 138 -1.64 -5.36 -3.57
N ALA A 139 -2.11 -4.36 -2.82
CA ALA A 139 -1.25 -3.46 -2.07
C ALA A 139 -0.39 -4.21 -1.04
N ILE A 140 -0.99 -5.11 -0.24
CA ILE A 140 -0.30 -5.94 0.74
C ILE A 140 0.75 -6.82 0.06
N LYS A 141 0.42 -7.42 -1.09
CA LYS A 141 1.35 -8.22 -1.89
C LYS A 141 2.60 -7.42 -2.26
N ASN A 142 2.42 -6.20 -2.77
CA ASN A 142 3.52 -5.37 -3.21
C ASN A 142 4.35 -4.87 -2.03
N LEU A 143 3.68 -4.44 -0.94
CA LEU A 143 4.34 -4.03 0.31
C LEU A 143 5.17 -5.18 0.92
N LEU A 144 4.64 -6.40 0.96
CA LEU A 144 5.37 -7.56 1.47
C LEU A 144 6.68 -7.85 0.72
N GLN A 145 6.79 -7.43 -0.54
CA GLN A 145 8.00 -7.63 -1.34
C GLN A 145 9.05 -6.53 -1.12
N LEU A 146 8.67 -5.38 -0.54
CA LEU A 146 9.60 -4.30 -0.18
C LEU A 146 10.55 -4.74 0.94
N ARG A 147 11.76 -4.18 0.96
CA ARG A 147 12.77 -4.49 1.97
C ARG A 147 12.42 -3.87 3.32
N THR A 148 11.84 -2.68 3.30
CA THR A 148 11.47 -1.90 4.48
C THR A 148 10.26 -2.44 5.23
N THR A 149 9.38 -3.17 4.56
CA THR A 149 8.18 -3.72 5.20
C THR A 149 8.51 -4.98 6.01
N GLU A 150 8.47 -4.86 7.34
CA GLU A 150 8.75 -5.98 8.23
C GLU A 150 7.56 -6.95 8.37
N ALA A 151 7.78 -8.23 8.08
CA ALA A 151 6.73 -9.25 8.21
C ALA A 151 6.24 -9.42 9.65
N LEU A 152 7.10 -9.18 10.65
CA LEU A 152 6.71 -9.24 12.07
C LEU A 152 5.75 -8.12 12.47
N VAL A 153 5.85 -6.94 11.85
CA VAL A 153 4.88 -5.85 12.06
C VAL A 153 3.52 -6.23 11.49
N LEU A 154 3.50 -6.81 10.29
CA LEU A 154 2.26 -7.31 9.68
C LEU A 154 1.61 -8.43 10.51
N ARG A 155 2.42 -9.30 11.12
CA ARG A 155 1.96 -10.33 12.03
C ARG A 155 1.39 -9.76 13.33
N ASN A 156 2.26 -9.11 14.11
CA ASN A 156 2.00 -8.82 15.51
C ASN A 156 1.14 -7.56 15.70
N PHE A 157 1.31 -6.56 14.83
CA PHE A 157 0.60 -5.29 14.94
C PHE A 157 -0.61 -5.25 14.01
N CYS A 158 -0.47 -5.77 12.79
CA CYS A 158 -1.54 -5.68 11.80
C CYS A 158 -2.56 -6.82 11.87
N ASP A 159 -2.24 -7.94 12.52
CA ASP A 159 -3.05 -9.18 12.52
C ASP A 159 -3.36 -9.67 11.09
N LEU A 160 -2.32 -9.71 10.24
CA LEU A 160 -2.47 -10.15 8.85
C LEU A 160 -2.96 -11.60 8.77
N ASP A 161 -2.55 -12.47 9.70
CA ASP A 161 -3.04 -13.86 9.79
C ASP A 161 -4.57 -13.90 9.97
N GLY A 162 -5.10 -13.18 10.96
CA GLY A 162 -6.53 -13.11 11.21
C GLY A 162 -7.29 -12.45 10.06
N ALA A 163 -6.70 -11.42 9.43
CA ALA A 163 -7.27 -10.74 8.28
C ALA A 163 -7.41 -11.68 7.06
N LEU A 164 -6.36 -12.43 6.70
CA LEU A 164 -6.37 -13.37 5.59
C LEU A 164 -7.35 -14.53 5.84
N GLU A 165 -7.45 -15.02 7.07
CA GLU A 165 -8.41 -16.08 7.42
C GLU A 165 -9.86 -15.62 7.27
N LYS A 166 -10.18 -14.40 7.71
CA LYS A 166 -11.53 -13.82 7.53
C LYS A 166 -11.89 -13.66 6.06
N VAL A 167 -10.95 -13.17 5.23
CA VAL A 167 -11.14 -13.06 3.78
C VAL A 167 -11.41 -14.44 3.17
N ARG A 168 -10.64 -15.46 3.55
CA ARG A 168 -10.83 -16.84 3.08
C ARG A 168 -12.25 -17.34 3.35
N GLN A 169 -12.74 -17.17 4.58
CA GLN A 169 -14.09 -17.59 4.98
C GLN A 169 -15.17 -16.85 4.18
N GLN A 170 -15.02 -15.53 4.01
CA GLN A 170 -15.95 -14.72 3.22
C GLN A 170 -15.98 -15.16 1.75
N LEU A 171 -14.83 -15.36 1.13
CA LEU A 171 -14.73 -15.78 -0.28
C LEU A 171 -15.33 -17.17 -0.50
N GLN A 172 -15.15 -18.11 0.45
CA GLN A 172 -15.80 -19.42 0.38
C GLN A 172 -17.33 -19.31 0.32
N GLN A 173 -17.92 -18.36 1.06
CA GLN A 173 -19.37 -18.11 0.99
C GLN A 173 -19.77 -17.50 -0.36
N LEU A 174 -19.01 -16.51 -0.85
CA LEU A 174 -19.28 -15.86 -2.14
C LEU A 174 -19.13 -16.81 -3.34
N MET A 175 -18.27 -17.84 -3.24
CA MET A 175 -18.13 -18.87 -4.27
C MET A 175 -19.36 -19.77 -4.42
N LEU A 176 -20.24 -19.82 -3.42
CA LEU A 176 -21.53 -20.52 -3.51
C LEU A 176 -22.56 -19.71 -4.31
N GLU A 177 -22.31 -18.41 -4.53
CA GLU A 177 -23.17 -17.53 -5.33
C GLU A 177 -22.73 -17.52 -6.79
N ASP A 178 -23.50 -18.14 -7.69
CA ASP A 178 -23.15 -18.29 -9.12
C ASP A 178 -22.74 -16.97 -9.80
N SER A 179 -23.39 -15.86 -9.45
CA SER A 179 -23.12 -14.55 -10.08
C SER A 179 -21.76 -13.94 -9.73
N ARG A 180 -21.13 -14.37 -8.63
CA ARG A 180 -19.87 -13.79 -8.10
C ARG A 180 -18.76 -14.81 -7.97
N ARG A 181 -19.02 -16.07 -8.31
CA ARG A 181 -18.11 -17.19 -8.13
C ARG A 181 -16.76 -16.97 -8.81
N ASP A 182 -16.74 -16.62 -10.10
CA ASP A 182 -15.50 -16.45 -10.86
C ASP A 182 -14.61 -15.35 -10.26
N TYR A 183 -15.21 -14.19 -9.98
CA TYR A 183 -14.48 -13.08 -9.37
C TYR A 183 -14.00 -13.40 -7.95
N ALA A 184 -14.80 -14.12 -7.14
CA ALA A 184 -14.37 -14.58 -5.83
C ALA A 184 -13.21 -15.59 -5.91
N MET A 185 -13.14 -16.43 -6.95
CA MET A 185 -12.02 -17.34 -7.21
C MET A 185 -10.73 -16.58 -7.54
N ASP A 186 -10.82 -15.51 -8.34
CA ASP A 186 -9.67 -14.66 -8.65
C ASP A 186 -9.12 -13.98 -7.39
N VAL A 187 -10.00 -13.42 -6.54
CA VAL A 187 -9.60 -12.80 -5.28
C VAL A 187 -9.02 -13.83 -4.30
N GLU A 188 -9.54 -15.06 -4.24
CA GLU A 188 -8.97 -16.13 -3.40
C GLU A 188 -7.58 -16.57 -3.90
N SER A 189 -7.37 -16.61 -5.22
CA SER A 189 -6.06 -16.88 -5.80
C SER A 189 -5.04 -15.82 -5.36
N LEU A 190 -5.42 -14.55 -5.44
CA LEU A 190 -4.60 -13.43 -4.96
C LEU A 190 -4.33 -13.52 -3.45
N ARG A 191 -5.35 -13.85 -2.64
CA ARG A 191 -5.21 -14.03 -1.19
C ARG A 191 -4.17 -15.11 -0.86
N ARG A 192 -4.19 -16.25 -1.57
CA ARG A 192 -3.18 -17.31 -1.42
C ARG A 192 -1.79 -16.85 -1.80
N GLU A 193 -1.66 -16.07 -2.87
CA GLU A 193 -0.37 -15.49 -3.27
C GLU A 193 0.20 -14.60 -2.16
N VAL A 194 -0.62 -13.73 -1.56
CA VAL A 194 -0.25 -12.89 -0.41
C VAL A 194 0.20 -13.76 0.76
N GLU A 195 -0.59 -14.79 1.11
CA GLU A 195 -0.29 -15.72 2.20
C GLU A 195 1.05 -16.44 2.00
N LEU A 196 1.34 -16.91 0.79
CA LEU A 196 2.59 -17.58 0.44
C LEU A 196 3.80 -16.64 0.57
N ILE A 197 3.71 -15.41 0.06
CA ILE A 197 4.79 -14.42 0.16
C ILE A 197 5.05 -14.06 1.62
N TYR A 198 3.99 -13.86 2.39
CA TYR A 198 4.05 -13.52 3.81
C TYR A 198 4.75 -14.61 4.64
N HIS A 199 4.32 -15.87 4.52
CA HIS A 199 4.97 -16.99 5.21
C HIS A 199 6.41 -17.18 4.76
N GLY A 200 6.69 -17.07 3.46
CA GLY A 200 8.05 -17.15 2.93
C GLY A 200 8.97 -16.06 3.49
N LYS A 201 8.45 -14.86 3.80
CA LYS A 201 9.20 -13.78 4.44
C LYS A 201 9.44 -14.06 5.93
N LEU A 202 8.45 -14.59 6.65
CA LEU A 202 8.60 -15.02 8.05
C LEU A 202 9.62 -16.15 8.22
N GLU A 203 9.57 -17.17 7.37
CA GLU A 203 10.52 -18.29 7.42
C GLU A 203 11.97 -17.84 7.20
N LYS A 204 12.19 -16.89 6.29
CA LYS A 204 13.53 -16.33 6.06
C LYS A 204 14.06 -15.66 7.32
N LEU A 205 13.21 -14.93 8.07
CA LEU A 205 13.61 -14.32 9.33
C LEU A 205 14.01 -15.38 10.36
N TRP A 206 13.27 -16.49 10.44
CA TRP A 206 13.56 -17.55 11.41
C TRP A 206 14.86 -18.28 11.06
N ARG A 207 15.10 -18.57 9.77
CA ARG A 207 16.36 -19.17 9.32
C ARG A 207 17.57 -18.29 9.64
N HIS A 208 17.46 -16.98 9.50
CA HIS A 208 18.54 -16.04 9.85
C HIS A 208 18.67 -15.84 11.36
N GLY A 209 17.57 -15.85 12.11
CA GLY A 209 17.58 -15.76 13.57
C GLY A 209 18.23 -16.97 14.25
N THR A 210 18.05 -18.18 13.71
CA THR A 210 18.70 -19.39 14.23
C THR A 210 20.21 -19.41 13.97
N LEU A 211 20.67 -18.93 12.80
CA LEU A 211 22.10 -18.87 12.46
C LEU A 211 22.91 -17.95 13.41
N CYS A 212 22.32 -16.86 13.91
CA CYS A 212 22.99 -15.96 14.86
C CYS A 212 23.11 -16.55 16.29
N LEU A 213 22.31 -17.55 16.65
CA LEU A 213 22.38 -18.20 17.97
C LEU A 213 23.48 -19.28 18.02
N ASP A 214 23.83 -19.86 16.87
CA ASP A 214 24.89 -20.87 16.79
C ASP A 214 26.30 -20.25 16.82
N GLU A 215 26.50 -19.04 16.26
CA GLU A 215 27.81 -18.36 16.27
C GLU A 215 28.24 -17.84 17.65
N ASN A 216 27.31 -17.58 18.57
CA ASN A 216 27.62 -17.15 19.94
C ASN A 216 27.93 -18.31 20.91
N SER A 217 27.84 -19.57 20.45
CA SER A 217 28.11 -20.74 21.30
C SER A 217 29.57 -21.23 21.23
N HIS A 218 30.41 -20.62 20.39
CA HIS A 218 31.79 -21.07 20.15
C HIS A 218 32.89 -20.16 20.71
N PHE A 219 32.54 -19.09 21.44
CA PHE A 219 33.50 -18.11 21.98
C PHE A 219 33.51 -18.07 23.52
N ASP A 220 33.53 -19.23 24.19
CA ASP A 220 33.80 -19.28 25.62
C ASP A 220 34.49 -20.59 26.04
N MET A 221 35.75 -20.78 25.62
CA MET A 221 36.68 -21.70 26.28
C MET A 221 38.12 -21.20 26.07
N GLY A 222 38.65 -20.45 27.03
CA GLY A 222 40.06 -20.06 26.99
C GLY A 222 40.50 -18.97 27.95
N ALA A 223 40.13 -19.04 29.24
CA ALA A 223 40.85 -18.32 30.29
C ALA A 223 40.68 -19.05 31.63
N GLY A 224 41.62 -19.94 31.92
CA GLY A 224 41.79 -20.63 33.20
C GLY A 224 43.22 -21.15 33.30
#